data_AF-A0A2T8ST69-F1
#
_entry.id   AF-A0A2T8ST69-F1
#
_cell.length_a   1.000
_cell.length_b   1.000
_cell.length_c   1.000
_cell.angle_alpha   90.00
_cell.angle_beta   90.00
_cell.angle_gamma   90.00
#
_symmetry.space_group_name_H-M   'P 1'
#
loop_
_entity.id
_entity.type
_entity.pdbx_description
1 polymer ?
#
loop_
_entity_poly.entity_id
_entity_poly.type
_entity_poly.pdbx_seq_one_letter_code
_entity_poly.pdbx_strand_id
1 'polypeptide(L)'
;MNSADLSKILEEHKVWITSIRESGSRANLCGANLCDADLRGANLRDADLRDADLRDADLRDADLRDANLRGANLRGANLCGADLRDADLRDADLRDADLRDANLRGANLCGADLPDLTFVILGEKYFISITNGEYVRAGCQNHTVEEWRKYS
;
A
#
# COMPACT_ATOMS: atom_id res chain seq x y z
N MET A 1 -8.64 5.63 -16.49
CA MET A 1 -7.95 5.15 -17.70
C MET A 1 -8.77 4.01 -18.29
N ASN A 2 -8.71 3.70 -19.59
CA ASN A 2 -9.41 2.52 -20.12
C ASN A 2 -8.57 1.24 -19.92
N SER A 3 -9.21 0.07 -20.01
CA SER A 3 -8.55 -1.21 -19.76
C SER A 3 -7.44 -1.54 -20.77
N ALA A 4 -7.58 -1.14 -22.04
CA ALA A 4 -6.59 -1.42 -23.07
C ALA A 4 -5.27 -0.65 -22.82
N ASP A 5 -5.38 0.63 -22.45
CA ASP A 5 -4.22 1.47 -22.09
C ASP A 5 -3.52 0.90 -20.85
N LEU A 6 -4.29 0.51 -19.83
CA LEU A 6 -3.76 -0.11 -18.62
C LEU A 6 -3.01 -1.41 -18.94
N SER A 7 -3.62 -2.33 -19.70
CA SER A 7 -2.98 -3.59 -20.09
C SER A 7 -1.68 -3.35 -20.86
N LYS A 8 -1.65 -2.37 -21.76
CA LYS A 8 -0.43 -2.02 -22.49
C LYS A 8 0.68 -1.55 -21.56
N ILE A 9 0.36 -0.67 -20.60
CA ILE A 9 1.33 -0.19 -19.60
C ILE A 9 1.87 -1.36 -18.77
N LEU A 10 1.01 -2.28 -18.33
CA LEU A 10 1.41 -3.44 -17.54
C LEU A 10 2.31 -4.40 -18.33
N GLU A 11 2.03 -4.63 -19.62
CA GLU A 11 2.89 -5.46 -20.46
C GLU A 11 4.26 -4.82 -20.72
N GLU A 12 4.31 -3.51 -21.01
CA GLU A 12 5.58 -2.79 -21.14
C GLU A 12 6.38 -2.82 -19.84
N HIS A 13 5.70 -2.71 -18.69
CA HIS A 13 6.31 -2.76 -17.38
C HIS A 13 6.84 -4.15 -17.03
N LYS A 14 6.11 -5.20 -17.39
CA LYS A 14 6.58 -6.59 -17.25
C LYS A 14 7.85 -6.83 -18.05
N VAL A 15 7.94 -6.33 -19.28
CA VAL A 15 9.16 -6.38 -20.08
C VAL A 15 10.28 -5.58 -19.41
N TRP A 16 9.97 -4.42 -18.84
CA TRP A 16 10.93 -3.59 -18.09
C TRP A 16 11.51 -4.28 -16.87
N ILE A 17 10.68 -4.97 -16.08
CA ILE A 17 11.14 -5.73 -14.92
C ILE A 17 11.98 -6.95 -15.33
N THR A 18 11.50 -7.71 -16.31
CA THR A 18 12.14 -8.98 -16.72
C THR A 18 13.46 -8.77 -17.46
N SER A 19 13.60 -7.66 -18.19
CA SER A 19 14.83 -7.25 -18.87
C SER A 19 15.83 -6.52 -17.98
N ILE A 20 15.62 -6.50 -16.65
CA ILE A 20 16.51 -5.77 -15.72
C ILE A 20 16.64 -4.29 -16.14
N ARG A 21 15.53 -3.69 -16.55
CA ARG A 21 15.41 -2.27 -16.93
C ARG A 21 16.10 -1.90 -18.25
N GLU A 22 16.39 -2.87 -19.12
CA GLU A 22 17.00 -2.64 -20.43
C GLU A 22 16.00 -2.35 -21.56
N SER A 23 14.74 -2.82 -21.45
CA SER A 23 13.72 -2.68 -22.50
C SER A 23 12.31 -2.62 -21.93
N GLY A 24 11.36 -1.98 -22.63
CA GLY A 24 10.03 -1.67 -22.08
C GLY A 24 10.04 -0.40 -21.22
N SER A 25 8.92 -0.14 -20.55
CA SER A 25 8.71 1.12 -19.81
C SER A 25 8.28 0.84 -18.37
N ARG A 26 8.88 1.52 -17.39
CA ARG A 26 8.36 1.54 -16.01
C ARG A 26 6.90 2.00 -16.02
N ALA A 27 6.02 1.32 -15.28
CA ALA A 27 4.62 1.71 -15.18
C ALA A 27 4.50 3.12 -14.58
N ASN A 28 4.02 4.07 -15.37
CA ASN A 28 3.66 5.41 -14.91
C ASN A 28 2.13 5.51 -14.89
N LEU A 29 1.58 5.45 -13.69
CA LEU A 29 0.17 5.50 -13.35
C LEU A 29 -0.12 6.68 -12.39
N CYS A 30 0.77 7.67 -12.36
CA CYS A 30 0.62 8.88 -11.54
C CYS A 30 -0.70 9.60 -11.90
N GLY A 31 -1.56 9.84 -10.91
CA GLY A 31 -2.88 10.45 -11.08
C GLY A 31 -3.87 9.62 -11.91
N ALA A 32 -3.56 8.35 -12.20
CA ALA A 32 -4.45 7.52 -13.00
C ALA A 32 -5.72 7.18 -12.21
N ASN A 33 -6.87 7.22 -12.89
CA ASN A 33 -8.10 6.63 -12.38
C ASN A 33 -8.10 5.12 -12.69
N LEU A 34 -7.97 4.34 -11.62
CA LEU A 34 -7.93 2.87 -11.52
C LEU A 34 -8.98 2.37 -10.50
N CYS A 35 -10.02 3.17 -10.24
CA CYS A 35 -11.15 2.77 -9.40
C CYS A 35 -11.76 1.46 -9.93
N ASP A 36 -12.04 0.52 -9.03
CA ASP A 36 -12.58 -0.82 -9.34
C ASP A 36 -11.71 -1.67 -10.29
N ALA A 37 -10.44 -1.31 -10.51
CA ALA A 37 -9.57 -2.05 -11.42
C ALA A 37 -9.21 -3.44 -10.88
N ASP A 38 -9.22 -4.45 -11.74
CA ASP A 38 -8.68 -5.78 -11.44
C ASP A 38 -7.17 -5.80 -11.72
N LEU A 39 -6.39 -5.76 -10.64
CA LEU A 39 -4.93 -5.74 -10.61
C LEU A 39 -4.38 -6.92 -9.80
N ARG A 40 -5.15 -8.00 -9.69
CA ARG A 40 -4.76 -9.20 -8.94
C ARG A 40 -3.46 -9.80 -9.47
N GLY A 41 -2.50 -10.03 -8.58
CA GLY A 41 -1.20 -10.58 -8.92
C GLY A 41 -0.39 -9.71 -9.88
N ALA A 42 -0.79 -8.45 -10.11
CA ALA A 42 -0.06 -7.55 -11.01
C ALA A 42 1.35 -7.31 -10.46
N ASN A 43 2.34 -7.35 -11.35
CA ASN A 43 3.68 -6.88 -11.02
C ASN A 43 3.73 -5.38 -11.24
N LEU A 44 3.68 -4.63 -10.15
CA LEU A 44 3.77 -3.18 -10.07
C LEU A 44 5.02 -2.76 -9.28
N ARG A 45 6.06 -3.62 -9.27
CA ARG A 45 7.32 -3.33 -8.58
C ARG A 45 7.96 -2.08 -9.16
N ASP A 46 8.43 -1.20 -8.30
CA ASP A 46 8.92 0.12 -8.70
C ASP A 46 7.85 0.96 -9.42
N ALA A 47 6.55 0.64 -9.49
CA ALA A 47 5.60 1.47 -10.26
C ALA A 47 5.47 2.90 -9.68
N ASP A 48 5.17 3.89 -10.53
CA ASP A 48 4.77 5.22 -10.09
C ASP A 48 3.24 5.32 -10.07
N LEU A 49 2.66 5.30 -8.87
CA LEU A 49 1.22 5.32 -8.58
C LEU A 49 0.85 6.56 -7.73
N ARG A 50 1.70 7.60 -7.74
CA ARG A 50 1.44 8.82 -6.96
C ARG A 50 0.10 9.43 -7.32
N ASP A 51 -0.66 9.82 -6.30
CA ASP A 51 -1.98 10.44 -6.46
C ASP A 51 -2.98 9.62 -7.31
N ALA A 52 -2.72 8.33 -7.53
CA ALA A 52 -3.62 7.46 -8.27
C ALA A 52 -4.91 7.19 -7.48
N ASP A 53 -6.03 7.10 -8.19
CA ASP A 53 -7.30 6.69 -7.62
C ASP A 53 -7.46 5.18 -7.79
N LEU A 54 -7.23 4.43 -6.72
CA LEU A 54 -7.29 2.96 -6.60
C LEU A 54 -8.44 2.52 -5.70
N ARG A 55 -9.47 3.37 -5.53
CA ARG A 55 -10.63 3.03 -4.71
C ARG A 55 -11.25 1.72 -5.17
N ASP A 56 -11.56 0.85 -4.21
CA ASP A 56 -12.20 -0.45 -4.43
C ASP A 56 -11.45 -1.36 -5.44
N ALA A 57 -10.19 -1.06 -5.77
CA ALA A 57 -9.39 -1.86 -6.69
C ALA A 57 -9.02 -3.22 -6.06
N ASP A 58 -8.95 -4.26 -6.89
CA ASP A 58 -8.54 -5.59 -6.47
C ASP A 58 -7.04 -5.78 -6.72
N LEU A 59 -6.24 -5.61 -5.67
CA LEU A 59 -4.77 -5.70 -5.66
C LEU A 59 -4.29 -6.96 -4.91
N ARG A 60 -5.14 -7.98 -4.78
CA ARG A 60 -4.76 -9.22 -4.08
C ARG A 60 -3.51 -9.83 -4.69
N ASP A 61 -2.59 -10.25 -3.84
CA ASP A 61 -1.31 -10.86 -4.21
C ASP A 61 -0.45 -10.00 -5.17
N ALA A 62 -0.73 -8.70 -5.33
CA ALA A 62 0.05 -7.82 -6.20
C ALA A 62 1.45 -7.57 -5.63
N ASP A 63 2.44 -7.47 -6.52
CA ASP A 63 3.81 -7.09 -6.17
C ASP A 63 3.95 -5.58 -6.32
N LEU A 64 3.95 -4.86 -5.19
CA LEU A 64 4.05 -3.40 -5.08
C LEU A 64 5.37 -2.99 -4.40
N ARG A 65 6.38 -3.86 -4.41
CA ARG A 65 7.67 -3.55 -3.79
C ARG A 65 8.30 -2.31 -4.41
N ASP A 66 8.88 -1.45 -3.58
CA ASP A 66 9.50 -0.18 -4.02
C ASP A 66 8.57 0.75 -4.82
N ALA A 67 7.25 0.48 -4.84
CA ALA A 67 6.29 1.31 -5.57
C ALA A 67 6.10 2.66 -4.87
N ASN A 68 5.85 3.70 -5.67
CA ASN A 68 5.52 5.01 -5.15
C ASN A 68 4.01 5.23 -5.17
N LEU A 69 3.37 5.06 -4.01
CA LEU A 69 1.94 5.21 -3.76
C LEU A 69 1.64 6.50 -2.97
N ARG A 70 2.57 7.47 -2.96
CA ARG A 70 2.39 8.69 -2.19
C ARG A 70 1.13 9.43 -2.65
N GLY A 71 0.26 9.78 -1.70
CA GLY A 71 -1.01 10.47 -1.98
C GLY A 71 -2.06 9.62 -2.69
N ALA A 72 -1.80 8.33 -2.93
CA ALA A 72 -2.76 7.45 -3.61
C ALA A 72 -4.02 7.24 -2.76
N ASN A 73 -5.16 7.14 -3.42
CA ASN A 73 -6.43 6.80 -2.79
C ASN A 73 -6.70 5.30 -2.93
N LEU A 74 -6.43 4.54 -1.87
CA LEU A 74 -6.62 3.09 -1.76
C LEU A 74 -7.87 2.75 -0.92
N ARG A 75 -8.80 3.68 -0.75
CA ARG A 75 -9.96 3.45 0.11
C ARG A 75 -10.78 2.26 -0.40
N GLY A 76 -11.06 1.30 0.49
CA GLY A 76 -11.80 0.08 0.14
C GLY A 76 -11.04 -0.92 -0.73
N ALA A 77 -9.79 -0.63 -1.11
CA ALA A 77 -9.01 -1.52 -1.97
C ALA A 77 -8.72 -2.86 -1.28
N ASN A 78 -8.69 -3.94 -2.06
CA ASN A 78 -8.32 -5.26 -1.57
C ASN A 78 -6.82 -5.51 -1.78
N LEU A 79 -6.03 -5.37 -0.73
CA LEU A 79 -4.57 -5.59 -0.71
C LEU A 79 -4.21 -6.92 -0.04
N CYS A 80 -5.16 -7.85 0.10
CA CYS A 80 -4.91 -9.11 0.79
C CYS A 80 -3.74 -9.87 0.12
N GLY A 81 -2.72 -10.22 0.91
CA GLY A 81 -1.51 -10.91 0.43
C GLY A 81 -0.55 -10.05 -0.43
N ALA A 82 -0.83 -8.76 -0.64
CA ALA A 82 0.02 -7.90 -1.46
C ALA A 82 1.41 -7.68 -0.82
N ASP A 83 2.44 -7.57 -1.66
CA ASP A 83 3.81 -7.29 -1.22
C ASP A 83 4.13 -5.81 -1.39
N LEU A 84 4.07 -5.04 -0.31
CA LEU A 84 4.30 -3.59 -0.24
C LEU A 84 5.66 -3.25 0.37
N ARG A 85 6.63 -4.19 0.35
CA ARG A 85 7.93 -3.93 0.97
C ARG A 85 8.61 -2.70 0.37
N ASP A 86 9.14 -1.86 1.25
CA ASP A 86 9.86 -0.63 0.90
C ASP A 86 9.04 0.35 0.03
N ALA A 87 7.71 0.16 -0.06
CA ALA A 87 6.82 1.06 -0.80
C ALA A 87 6.66 2.41 -0.08
N ASP A 88 6.49 3.48 -0.85
CA ASP A 88 6.19 4.81 -0.34
C ASP A 88 4.68 5.04 -0.31
N LEU A 89 4.07 4.93 0.86
CA LEU A 89 2.64 5.12 1.12
C LEU A 89 2.35 6.44 1.85
N ARG A 90 3.28 7.40 1.82
CA ARG A 90 3.08 8.68 2.51
C ARG A 90 1.82 9.37 2.03
N ASP A 91 1.08 9.96 2.96
CA ASP A 91 -0.14 10.72 2.66
C ASP A 91 -1.23 9.90 1.91
N ALA A 92 -1.12 8.55 1.85
CA ALA A 92 -2.08 7.70 1.15
C ALA A 92 -3.34 7.45 2.01
N ASP A 93 -4.50 7.32 1.35
CA ASP A 93 -5.77 6.97 2.00
C ASP A 93 -6.01 5.46 1.90
N LEU A 94 -5.83 4.74 3.00
CA LEU A 94 -6.04 3.29 3.11
C LEU A 94 -7.31 2.95 3.90
N ARG A 95 -8.20 3.91 4.18
CA ARG A 95 -9.42 3.63 4.96
C ARG A 95 -10.24 2.52 4.31
N ASP A 96 -10.85 1.68 5.12
CA ASP A 96 -11.65 0.53 4.64
C ASP A 96 -10.88 -0.50 3.77
N ALA A 97 -9.56 -0.35 3.54
CA ALA A 97 -8.78 -1.28 2.74
C ALA A 97 -8.52 -2.61 3.47
N ASP A 98 -8.53 -3.71 2.72
CA ASP A 98 -8.21 -5.05 3.25
C ASP A 98 -6.71 -5.31 3.16
N LEU A 99 -6.00 -5.19 4.28
CA LEU A 99 -4.55 -5.41 4.38
C LEU A 99 -4.18 -6.78 4.99
N ARG A 100 -5.12 -7.74 5.04
CA ARG A 100 -4.82 -9.08 5.59
C ARG A 100 -3.67 -9.74 4.83
N ASP A 101 -2.72 -10.30 5.56
CA ASP A 101 -1.52 -10.96 5.01
C ASP A 101 -0.62 -10.07 4.11
N ALA A 102 -0.88 -8.76 4.02
CA ALA A 102 -0.05 -7.84 3.25
C ALA A 102 1.32 -7.63 3.93
N ASN A 103 2.38 -7.59 3.13
CA ASN A 103 3.74 -7.36 3.63
C ASN A 103 4.15 -5.90 3.51
N LEU A 104 4.08 -5.17 4.62
CA LEU A 104 4.43 -3.74 4.68
C LEU A 104 5.84 -3.47 5.26
N ARG A 105 6.73 -4.47 5.31
CA ARG A 105 8.07 -4.28 5.86
C ARG A 105 8.83 -3.18 5.11
N GLY A 106 9.33 -2.19 5.84
CA GLY A 106 10.08 -1.06 5.26
C GLY A 106 9.21 -0.01 4.57
N ALA A 107 7.89 -0.23 4.46
CA ALA A 107 6.99 0.73 3.85
C ALA A 107 6.93 2.04 4.66
N ASN A 108 6.89 3.16 3.96
CA ASN A 108 6.76 4.48 4.57
C ASN A 108 5.28 4.89 4.67
N LEU A 109 4.72 4.79 5.87
CA LEU A 109 3.31 5.12 6.16
C LEU A 109 3.12 6.50 6.81
N CYS A 110 4.11 7.39 6.74
CA CYS A 110 4.01 8.71 7.35
C CYS A 110 2.84 9.50 6.75
N GLY A 111 1.87 9.90 7.58
CA GLY A 111 0.68 10.64 7.15
C GLY A 111 -0.39 9.79 6.44
N ALA A 112 -0.24 8.47 6.35
CA ALA A 112 -1.25 7.61 5.74
C ALA A 112 -2.46 7.41 6.67
N ASP A 113 -3.67 7.42 6.09
CA ASP A 113 -4.91 7.12 6.80
C ASP A 113 -5.17 5.61 6.79
N LEU A 114 -4.84 4.90 7.87
CA LEU A 114 -4.99 3.44 7.97
C LEU A 114 -6.44 3.01 8.26
N PRO A 115 -6.85 1.79 7.86
CA PRO A 115 -8.16 1.24 8.24
C PRO A 115 -8.36 1.12 9.77
N ASP A 116 -9.61 1.23 10.23
CA ASP A 116 -9.98 1.17 11.66
C ASP A 116 -9.60 -0.17 12.33
N LEU A 117 -9.47 -1.25 11.56
CA LEU A 117 -9.19 -2.63 11.99
C LEU A 117 -7.83 -3.15 11.49
N THR A 118 -6.83 -2.27 11.40
CA THR A 118 -5.56 -2.67 10.79
C THR A 118 -4.65 -3.42 11.78
N PHE A 119 -4.65 -4.75 11.66
CA PHE A 119 -3.57 -5.59 12.22
C PHE A 119 -2.33 -5.50 11.34
N VAL A 120 -1.64 -4.36 11.31
CA VAL A 120 -0.35 -4.30 10.62
C VAL A 120 0.73 -4.92 11.50
N ILE A 121 1.18 -6.11 11.15
CA ILE A 121 2.44 -6.65 11.67
C ILE A 121 3.57 -6.04 10.83
N LEU A 122 4.04 -4.85 11.22
CA LEU A 122 5.25 -4.23 10.64
C LEU A 122 6.50 -4.82 11.30
N GLY A 123 7.36 -5.43 10.50
CA GLY A 123 8.70 -5.81 10.92
C GLY A 123 9.61 -4.59 11.12
N GLU A 124 9.77 -4.17 12.39
CA GLU A 124 10.84 -3.39 13.06
C GLU A 124 11.29 -2.06 12.40
N LYS A 125 11.15 -0.88 13.05
CA LYS A 125 11.90 -0.50 14.29
C LYS A 125 11.08 0.16 15.41
N TYR A 126 9.84 0.62 15.22
CA TYR A 126 9.00 1.18 16.30
C TYR A 126 7.51 1.08 15.92
N PHE A 127 6.70 0.35 16.69
CA PHE A 127 5.32 -0.03 16.38
C PHE A 127 4.26 0.91 17.02
N ILE A 128 3.24 1.39 16.30
CA ILE A 128 1.99 1.88 16.94
C ILE A 128 0.79 1.17 16.33
N SER A 129 -0.03 0.56 17.16
CA SER A 129 -1.29 -0.13 16.83
C SER A 129 -2.26 0.15 17.97
N ILE A 130 -3.35 0.85 17.68
CA ILE A 130 -4.44 1.04 18.65
C ILE A 130 -5.46 -0.05 18.36
N THR A 131 -5.70 -0.94 19.32
CA THR A 131 -6.68 -2.02 19.18
C THR A 131 -7.91 -1.69 20.03
N ASN A 132 -9.06 -1.55 19.37
CA ASN A 132 -10.42 -1.62 19.92
C ASN A 132 -10.70 -0.76 21.17
N GLY A 133 -9.93 0.31 21.39
CA GLY A 133 -10.13 1.26 22.49
C GLY A 133 -9.50 0.89 23.84
N GLU A 134 -8.76 -0.22 23.94
CA GLU A 134 -8.15 -0.68 25.20
C GLU A 134 -6.62 -0.52 25.24
N TYR A 135 -5.94 -0.55 24.08
CA TYR A 135 -4.48 -0.49 24.02
C TYR A 135 -3.96 0.39 22.87
N VAL A 136 -2.82 1.05 23.09
CA VAL A 136 -2.02 1.83 22.13
C VAL A 136 -0.60 1.27 22.12
N ARG A 137 -0.09 0.82 20.97
CA ARG A 137 1.34 0.48 20.84
C ARG A 137 2.14 1.76 20.60
N ALA A 138 3.30 1.96 21.22
CA ALA A 138 4.14 3.16 21.01
C ALA A 138 5.60 2.73 20.86
N GLY A 139 6.10 2.57 19.64
CA GLY A 139 7.32 1.80 19.45
C GLY A 139 7.13 0.28 19.70
N CYS A 140 8.15 -0.50 20.02
CA CYS A 140 8.01 -1.97 20.16
C CYS A 140 7.18 -2.47 21.36
N GLN A 141 6.40 -1.61 22.01
CA GLN A 141 5.71 -1.91 23.26
C GLN A 141 4.22 -1.57 23.18
N ASN A 142 3.40 -2.49 23.68
CA ASN A 142 1.96 -2.26 23.88
C ASN A 142 1.77 -1.51 25.20
N HIS A 143 1.00 -0.43 25.19
CA HIS A 143 0.55 0.30 26.38
C HIS A 143 -0.97 0.22 26.49
N THR A 144 -1.52 0.19 27.70
CA THR A 144 -2.96 0.40 27.91
C THR A 144 -3.33 1.87 27.60
N VAL A 145 -4.58 2.11 27.20
CA VAL A 145 -5.08 3.47 26.95
C VAL A 145 -5.02 4.32 28.23
N GLU A 146 -5.23 3.75 29.41
CA GLU A 146 -5.11 4.47 30.69
C GLU A 146 -3.66 4.84 31.06
N GLU A 147 -2.68 4.00 30.77
CA GLU A 147 -1.26 4.30 31.03
C GLU A 147 -0.78 5.48 30.19
N TRP A 148 -1.25 5.58 28.95
CA TRP A 148 -0.88 6.66 28.05
C TRP A 148 -1.47 8.02 28.48
N ARG A 149 -2.71 8.04 29.00
CA ARG A 149 -3.39 9.25 29.53
C ARG A 149 -2.72 9.89 30.74
N LYS A 150 -1.74 9.23 31.38
CA LYS A 150 -0.95 9.80 32.49
C LYS A 150 0.21 10.68 32.03
N TYR A 151 0.57 10.60 30.74
CA TYR A 151 1.66 11.35 30.11
C TYR A 151 1.18 12.53 29.25
N SER A 152 -0.13 12.80 29.24
CA SER A 152 -0.79 14.01 28.74
C SER A 152 -1.18 14.93 29.89
#